data_AF-A0A848XLD4-F1
#
_entry.id   AF-A0A848XLD4-F1
#
_cell.length_a   1.000
_cell.length_b   1.000
_cell.length_c   1.000
_cell.angle_alpha   90.00
_cell.angle_beta   90.00
_cell.angle_gamma   90.00
#
_symmetry.space_group_name_H-M   'P 1'
#
loop_
_entity.id
_entity.type
_entity.pdbx_description
1 polymer ?
#
loop_
_entity_poly.entity_id
_entity_poly.type
_entity_poly.pdbx_seq_one_letter_code
_entity_poly.pdbx_strand_id
1 'polypeptide(L)'
;MIPATKYPRRLRTVARLRSLSLQLRAPLAAILVAVVIAAEPALEGRRIEAQVLPAVVGGVGGLLAGAYVTTGVFVLKSRATGWVMHSVETLIEPAPELLPLVAGPVAGALLGARSSGRLEAGAAWAGIGLASGAGLGALAGHLIWNSVEGRWAGGIIGSAAGLLVGSVVGAATHDEGGPEPPGIPPPT
;
A
#
# COMPACT_ATOMS: atom_id res chain seq x y z
N MET A 1 31.65 -0.84 41.31
CA MET A 1 30.43 -0.17 41.79
C MET A 1 29.99 0.82 40.71
N ILE A 2 28.97 0.52 39.91
CA ILE A 2 28.54 1.33 38.76
C ILE A 2 27.29 2.14 39.18
N PRO A 3 27.28 3.48 39.06
CA PRO A 3 26.19 4.31 39.57
C PRO A 3 24.90 4.18 38.74
N ALA A 4 23.81 3.78 39.41
CA ALA A 4 22.52 3.41 38.83
C ALA A 4 21.58 4.58 38.45
N THR A 5 22.08 5.80 38.23
CA THR A 5 21.22 7.00 38.22
C THR A 5 20.89 7.62 36.86
N LYS A 6 21.20 6.98 35.72
CA LYS A 6 21.18 7.67 34.40
C LYS A 6 20.13 7.23 33.36
N TYR A 7 18.96 6.68 33.74
CA TYR A 7 17.94 6.28 32.74
C TYR A 7 16.43 6.51 33.03
N PRO A 8 15.98 7.60 33.70
CA PRO A 8 14.53 7.80 33.89
C PRO A 8 13.77 8.32 32.64
N ARG A 9 14.46 8.85 31.62
CA ARG A 9 13.77 9.49 30.48
C ARG A 9 13.30 8.55 29.36
N ARG A 10 13.88 7.35 29.21
CA ARG A 10 13.52 6.44 28.10
C ARG A 10 12.16 5.76 28.28
N LEU A 11 11.69 5.58 29.51
CA LEU A 11 10.44 4.86 29.79
C LEU A 11 9.18 5.62 29.35
N ARG A 12 9.17 6.95 29.44
CA ARG A 12 8.00 7.75 29.02
C ARG A 12 7.81 7.78 27.50
N THR A 13 8.89 7.73 26.73
CA THR A 13 8.83 7.75 25.26
C THR A 13 8.26 6.43 24.71
N VAL A 14 8.62 5.30 25.31
CA VAL A 14 8.14 3.97 24.88
C VAL A 14 6.63 3.83 25.10
N ALA A 15 6.10 4.32 26.22
CA ALA A 15 4.66 4.29 26.50
C ALA A 15 3.85 5.10 25.48
N ARG A 16 4.34 6.28 25.07
CA ARG A 16 3.70 7.15 24.06
C ARG A 16 3.71 6.53 22.67
N LEU A 17 4.80 5.86 22.29
CA LEU A 17 4.90 5.15 21.01
C LEU A 17 3.97 3.94 20.94
N ARG A 18 3.79 3.23 22.05
CA ARG A 18 2.86 2.09 22.12
C ARG A 18 1.40 2.54 21.95
N SER A 19 0.99 3.67 22.56
CA SER A 19 -0.36 4.20 22.37
C SER A 19 -0.61 4.69 20.94
N LEU A 20 0.40 5.33 20.30
CA LEU A 20 0.31 5.74 18.90
C LEU A 20 0.19 4.54 17.95
N SER A 21 0.95 3.46 18.20
CA SER A 21 0.87 2.24 17.39
C SER A 21 -0.51 1.55 17.47
N LEU A 22 -1.17 1.62 18.63
CA LEU A 22 -2.54 1.13 18.81
C LEU A 22 -3.56 2.02 18.08
N GLN A 23 -3.38 3.35 18.12
CA GLN A 23 -4.25 4.29 17.39
C GLN A 23 -4.12 4.18 15.86
N LEU A 24 -2.95 3.81 15.34
CA LEU A 24 -2.73 3.62 13.90
C LEU A 24 -3.24 2.27 13.37
N ARG A 25 -3.42 1.25 14.22
CA ARG A 25 -3.92 -0.07 13.80
C ARG A 25 -5.39 -0.06 13.40
N ALA A 26 -6.23 0.68 14.13
CA ALA A 26 -7.66 0.77 13.87
C ALA A 26 -8.01 1.36 12.48
N PRO A 27 -7.47 2.54 12.05
CA PRO A 27 -7.80 3.09 10.74
C PRO A 27 -7.23 2.24 9.59
N LEU A 28 -6.07 1.62 9.77
CA LEU A 28 -5.43 0.79 8.74
C LEU A 28 -6.23 -0.49 8.51
N ALA A 29 -6.69 -1.15 9.59
CA ALA A 29 -7.60 -2.29 9.50
C ALA A 29 -8.95 -1.90 8.86
N ALA A 30 -9.49 -0.73 9.21
CA ALA A 30 -10.74 -0.24 8.62
C ALA A 30 -10.62 0.01 7.10
N ILE A 31 -9.49 0.58 6.64
CA ILE A 31 -9.22 0.78 5.21
C ILE A 31 -9.15 -0.57 4.47
N LEU A 32 -8.47 -1.57 5.04
CA LEU A 32 -8.40 -2.91 4.44
C LEU A 32 -9.74 -3.62 4.39
N VAL A 33 -10.52 -3.55 5.47
CA VAL A 33 -11.87 -4.11 5.52
C VAL A 33 -12.77 -3.41 4.49
N ALA A 34 -12.68 -2.09 4.35
CA ALA A 34 -13.42 -1.36 3.33
C ALA A 34 -13.04 -1.79 1.90
N VAL A 35 -11.74 -2.03 1.64
CA VAL A 35 -11.26 -2.55 0.35
C VAL A 35 -11.80 -3.96 0.06
N VAL A 36 -11.84 -4.84 1.07
CA VAL A 36 -12.37 -6.20 0.94
C VAL A 36 -13.89 -6.21 0.74
N ILE A 37 -14.64 -5.40 1.51
CA ILE A 37 -16.10 -5.32 1.40
C ILE A 37 -16.52 -4.71 0.06
N ALA A 38 -15.83 -3.66 -0.42
CA ALA A 38 -16.05 -3.11 -1.75
C ALA A 38 -15.74 -4.12 -2.87
N ALA A 39 -15.08 -5.24 -2.54
CA ALA A 39 -14.79 -6.30 -3.49
C ALA A 39 -15.91 -7.36 -3.61
N GLU A 40 -16.86 -7.52 -2.70
CA GLU A 40 -17.80 -8.66 -2.79
C GLU A 40 -18.80 -8.65 -3.98
N PRO A 41 -19.50 -7.55 -4.33
CA PRO A 41 -20.66 -7.61 -5.23
C PRO A 41 -20.34 -7.84 -6.72
N ALA A 42 -19.08 -8.13 -7.07
CA ALA A 42 -18.62 -8.21 -8.46
C ALA A 42 -18.12 -9.61 -8.89
N LEU A 43 -18.34 -10.64 -8.06
CA LEU A 43 -17.93 -12.04 -8.35
C LEU A 43 -19.03 -12.91 -8.97
N GLU A 44 -20.27 -12.44 -9.00
CA GLU A 44 -21.38 -13.17 -9.63
C GLU A 44 -21.45 -12.86 -11.14
N GLY A 45 -20.91 -13.77 -11.97
CA GLY A 45 -21.48 -14.01 -13.30
C GLY A 45 -20.65 -13.75 -14.57
N ARG A 46 -19.34 -13.49 -14.54
CA ARG A 46 -18.54 -13.30 -15.78
C ARG A 46 -17.70 -14.52 -16.17
N ARG A 47 -17.68 -14.82 -17.48
CA ARG A 47 -17.01 -15.97 -18.12
C ARG A 47 -15.51 -16.00 -17.80
N ILE A 48 -15.08 -17.08 -17.15
CA ILE A 48 -13.76 -17.26 -16.53
C ILE A 48 -12.60 -17.32 -17.56
N GLU A 49 -12.84 -17.72 -18.81
CA GLU A 49 -11.76 -17.97 -19.78
C GLU A 49 -11.09 -16.71 -20.35
N ALA A 50 -11.80 -15.58 -20.50
CA ALA A 50 -11.21 -14.35 -21.07
C ALA A 50 -10.52 -13.46 -20.02
N GLN A 51 -10.60 -13.80 -18.73
CA GLN A 51 -10.19 -12.93 -17.63
C GLN A 51 -8.91 -13.38 -16.91
N VAL A 52 -8.33 -14.52 -17.28
CA VAL A 52 -7.14 -15.06 -16.61
C VAL A 52 -5.93 -14.13 -16.78
N LEU A 53 -5.66 -13.65 -18.00
CA LEU A 53 -4.50 -12.81 -18.27
C LEU A 53 -4.57 -11.46 -17.52
N PRO A 54 -5.68 -10.69 -17.58
CA PRO A 54 -5.84 -9.48 -16.77
C PRO A 54 -5.72 -9.73 -15.27
N ALA A 55 -6.27 -10.84 -14.75
CA ALA A 55 -6.15 -11.20 -13.34
C ALA A 55 -4.69 -11.51 -12.93
N VAL A 56 -3.94 -12.21 -13.77
CA VAL A 56 -2.51 -12.48 -13.52
C VAL A 56 -1.70 -11.19 -13.53
N VAL A 57 -1.90 -10.33 -14.54
CA VAL A 57 -1.21 -9.03 -14.63
C VAL A 57 -1.54 -8.16 -13.42
N GLY A 58 -2.82 -8.10 -13.05
CA GLY A 58 -3.25 -7.39 -11.86
C GLY A 58 -2.65 -7.95 -10.57
N GLY A 59 -2.60 -9.28 -10.43
CA GLY A 59 -2.00 -9.94 -9.27
C GLY A 59 -0.51 -9.67 -9.12
N VAL A 60 0.24 -9.69 -10.23
CA VAL A 60 1.67 -9.33 -10.23
C VAL A 60 1.85 -7.85 -9.88
N GLY A 61 1.05 -6.96 -10.47
CA GLY A 61 1.09 -5.52 -10.14
C GLY A 61 0.79 -5.27 -8.66
N GLY A 62 -0.23 -5.95 -8.14
CA GLY A 62 -0.61 -5.92 -6.73
C GLY A 62 0.48 -6.44 -5.80
N LEU A 63 1.18 -7.51 -6.17
CA LEU A 63 2.33 -8.04 -5.42
C LEU A 63 3.46 -7.01 -5.33
N LEU A 64 3.83 -6.40 -6.46
CA LEU A 64 4.89 -5.40 -6.52
C LEU A 64 4.55 -4.17 -5.69
N ALA A 65 3.31 -3.69 -5.81
CA ALA A 65 2.79 -2.61 -4.98
C ALA A 65 2.82 -2.96 -3.49
N GLY A 66 2.35 -4.15 -3.12
CA GLY A 66 2.36 -4.66 -1.76
C GLY A 66 3.77 -4.74 -1.16
N ALA A 67 4.72 -5.33 -1.90
CA ALA A 67 6.12 -5.41 -1.50
C ALA A 67 6.75 -4.03 -1.29
N TYR A 68 6.44 -3.09 -2.17
CA TYR A 68 6.94 -1.73 -2.08
C TYR A 68 6.37 -0.98 -0.87
N VAL A 69 5.06 -1.11 -0.62
CA VAL A 69 4.39 -0.53 0.56
C VAL A 69 4.94 -1.14 1.85
N THR A 70 5.10 -2.45 1.90
CA THR A 70 5.72 -3.14 3.05
C THR A 70 7.13 -2.62 3.32
N THR A 71 7.92 -2.35 2.27
CA THR A 71 9.24 -1.72 2.42
C THR A 71 9.12 -0.33 3.04
N GLY A 72 8.18 0.50 2.58
CA GLY A 72 7.90 1.82 3.19
C GLY A 72 7.52 1.74 4.67
N VAL A 73 6.70 0.75 5.05
CA VAL A 73 6.33 0.50 6.45
C VAL A 73 7.57 0.15 7.29
N PHE A 74 8.46 -0.72 6.79
CA PHE A 74 9.68 -1.08 7.51
C PHE A 74 10.66 0.08 7.64
N VAL A 75 10.83 0.88 6.59
CA VAL A 75 11.65 2.09 6.63
C VAL A 75 11.10 3.07 7.66
N LEU A 76 9.79 3.31 7.67
CA LEU A 76 9.14 4.18 8.65
C LEU A 76 9.32 3.65 10.08
N LYS A 77 9.11 2.35 10.29
CA LYS A 77 9.27 1.71 11.60
C LYS A 77 10.71 1.81 12.08
N SER A 78 11.69 1.49 11.24
CA SER A 78 13.11 1.60 11.57
C SER A 78 13.48 3.03 11.98
N ARG A 79 12.96 4.03 11.28
CA ARG A 79 13.15 5.45 11.63
C ARG A 79 12.46 5.86 12.93
N ALA A 80 11.23 5.41 13.15
CA ALA A 80 10.41 5.84 14.29
C ALA A 80 10.88 5.24 15.62
N THR A 81 11.33 3.98 15.62
CA THR A 81 11.66 3.25 16.85
C THR A 81 13.14 2.89 16.98
N GLY A 82 13.96 3.16 15.95
CA GLY A 82 15.35 2.70 15.90
C GLY A 82 15.45 1.17 15.82
N TRP A 83 14.39 0.51 15.35
CA TRP A 83 14.32 -0.94 15.31
C TRP A 83 15.21 -1.47 14.18
N VAL A 84 16.08 -2.40 14.54
CA VAL A 84 16.96 -3.11 13.62
C VAL A 84 16.44 -4.54 13.56
N MET A 85 16.19 -5.05 12.36
CA MET A 85 15.84 -6.45 12.16
C MET A 85 17.03 -7.31 12.57
N HIS A 86 16.89 -8.04 13.67
CA HIS A 86 17.95 -8.90 14.18
C HIS A 86 17.80 -10.36 13.74
N SER A 87 16.62 -10.78 13.28
CA SER A 87 16.41 -12.13 12.73
C SER A 87 15.26 -12.22 11.75
N VAL A 88 15.28 -13.27 10.91
CA VAL A 88 14.20 -13.58 9.96
C VAL A 88 12.97 -14.10 10.69
N GLU A 89 13.12 -14.75 11.85
CA GLU A 89 11.97 -15.19 12.65
C GLU A 89 11.10 -13.99 13.11
N THR A 90 11.71 -12.82 13.33
CA THR A 90 10.95 -11.62 13.70
C THR A 90 10.14 -11.03 12.54
N LEU A 91 10.40 -11.47 11.30
CA LEU A 91 9.57 -11.15 10.14
C LEU A 91 8.35 -12.08 10.02
N ILE A 92 8.41 -13.31 10.56
CA ILE A 92 7.38 -14.36 10.32
C ILE A 92 6.32 -14.38 11.43
N GLU A 93 6.60 -13.80 12.61
CA GLU A 93 5.53 -13.49 13.56
C GLU A 93 4.41 -12.71 12.86
N PRO A 94 3.13 -12.91 13.22
CA PRO A 94 2.00 -12.27 12.55
C PRO A 94 2.09 -10.74 12.66
N ALA A 95 2.81 -10.18 11.70
CA ALA A 95 3.23 -8.81 11.64
C ALA A 95 2.26 -8.11 10.69
N PRO A 96 1.41 -7.20 11.19
CA PRO A 96 0.50 -6.42 10.33
C PRO A 96 1.26 -5.66 9.22
N GLU A 97 2.57 -5.48 9.35
CA GLU A 97 3.47 -4.90 8.36
C GLU A 97 3.59 -5.71 7.05
N LEU A 98 3.39 -7.03 7.11
CA LEU A 98 3.40 -7.91 5.92
C LEU A 98 2.06 -7.94 5.20
N LEU A 99 1.03 -7.37 5.78
CA LEU A 99 -0.32 -7.46 5.25
C LEU A 99 -0.46 -6.84 3.83
N PRO A 100 0.19 -5.71 3.47
CA PRO A 100 0.20 -5.21 2.10
C PRO A 100 0.78 -6.21 1.07
N LEU A 101 1.80 -6.97 1.45
CA LEU A 101 2.42 -7.99 0.59
C LEU A 101 1.46 -9.13 0.25
N VAL A 102 0.58 -9.50 1.20
CA VAL A 102 -0.40 -10.58 1.00
C VAL A 102 -1.70 -10.06 0.36
N ALA A 103 -2.18 -8.89 0.79
CA ALA A 103 -3.41 -8.29 0.29
C ALA A 103 -3.26 -7.73 -1.14
N GLY A 104 -2.08 -7.21 -1.48
CA GLY A 104 -1.77 -6.61 -2.77
C GLY A 104 -2.08 -7.54 -3.95
N PRO A 105 -1.51 -8.75 -4.04
CA PRO A 105 -1.76 -9.68 -5.12
C PRO A 105 -3.24 -10.04 -5.27
N VAL A 106 -3.94 -10.25 -4.16
CA VAL A 106 -5.37 -10.59 -4.16
C VAL A 106 -6.20 -9.43 -4.70
N ALA A 107 -5.98 -8.22 -4.17
CA ALA A 107 -6.67 -7.01 -4.62
C ALA A 107 -6.38 -6.71 -6.09
N GLY A 108 -5.12 -6.84 -6.51
CA GLY A 108 -4.70 -6.64 -7.89
C GLY A 108 -5.32 -7.64 -8.85
N ALA A 109 -5.34 -8.93 -8.50
CA ALA A 109 -5.95 -9.97 -9.31
C ALA A 109 -7.46 -9.78 -9.44
N LEU A 110 -8.14 -9.42 -8.34
CA LEU A 110 -9.56 -9.09 -8.34
C LEU A 110 -9.86 -7.88 -9.23
N LEU A 111 -9.03 -6.83 -9.18
CA LEU A 111 -9.19 -5.65 -10.00
C LEU A 111 -9.01 -5.99 -11.49
N GLY A 112 -7.95 -6.74 -11.81
CA GLY A 112 -7.64 -7.16 -13.17
C GLY A 112 -8.72 -8.06 -13.78
N ALA A 113 -9.27 -8.98 -13.00
CA ALA A 113 -10.37 -9.83 -13.44
C ALA A 113 -11.64 -9.02 -13.79
N ARG A 114 -11.87 -7.87 -13.14
CA ARG A 114 -13.10 -7.07 -13.32
C ARG A 114 -13.06 -6.14 -14.51
N SER A 115 -11.96 -5.42 -14.69
CA SER A 115 -11.84 -4.40 -15.73
C SER A 115 -10.37 -4.11 -16.02
N SER A 116 -9.92 -4.49 -17.22
CA SER A 116 -8.60 -4.12 -17.73
C SER A 116 -8.44 -2.60 -17.81
N GLY A 117 -9.50 -1.86 -18.18
CA GLY A 117 -9.46 -0.39 -18.20
C GLY A 117 -9.23 0.22 -16.82
N ARG A 118 -9.89 -0.30 -15.77
CA ARG A 118 -9.62 0.14 -14.38
C ARG A 118 -8.21 -0.23 -13.93
N LEU A 119 -7.67 -1.35 -14.42
CA LEU A 119 -6.29 -1.75 -14.13
C LEU A 119 -5.29 -0.76 -14.75
N GLU A 120 -5.48 -0.39 -16.02
CA GLU A 120 -4.61 0.57 -16.73
C GLU A 120 -4.68 1.97 -16.11
N ALA A 121 -5.90 2.47 -15.86
CA ALA A 121 -6.08 3.75 -15.19
C ALA A 121 -5.52 3.74 -13.77
N GLY A 122 -5.77 2.65 -13.03
CA GLY A 122 -5.19 2.41 -11.70
C GLY A 122 -3.66 2.45 -11.73
N ALA A 123 -3.04 1.77 -12.68
CA ALA A 123 -1.58 1.76 -12.84
C ALA A 123 -1.03 3.15 -13.20
N ALA A 124 -1.70 3.89 -14.08
CA ALA A 124 -1.30 5.25 -14.45
C ALA A 124 -1.34 6.20 -13.24
N TRP A 125 -2.47 6.22 -12.52
CA TRP A 125 -2.61 7.05 -11.32
C TRP A 125 -1.70 6.61 -10.17
N ALA A 126 -1.49 5.30 -10.00
CA ALA A 126 -0.51 4.78 -9.05
C ALA A 126 0.90 5.26 -9.37
N GLY A 127 1.28 5.30 -10.66
CA GLY A 127 2.57 5.84 -11.11
C GLY A 127 2.74 7.32 -10.81
N ILE A 128 1.72 8.14 -11.10
CA ILE A 128 1.71 9.57 -10.77
C ILE A 128 1.80 9.78 -9.26
N GLY A 129 1.01 9.03 -8.49
CA GLY A 129 1.02 9.05 -7.03
C GLY A 129 2.38 8.65 -6.47
N LEU A 130 2.99 7.59 -6.99
CA LEU A 130 4.32 7.14 -6.61
C LEU A 130 5.36 8.24 -6.83
N ALA A 131 5.41 8.84 -8.03
CA ALA A 131 6.41 9.86 -8.37
C ALA A 131 6.23 11.14 -7.54
N SER A 132 5.00 11.63 -7.42
CA SER A 132 4.68 12.82 -6.61
C SER A 132 4.93 12.58 -5.12
N GLY A 133 4.50 11.42 -4.62
CA GLY A 133 4.76 10.96 -3.26
C GLY A 133 6.26 10.82 -2.97
N ALA A 134 7.05 10.29 -3.89
CA ALA A 134 8.50 10.19 -3.75
C ALA A 134 9.13 11.58 -3.60
N GLY A 135 8.75 12.54 -4.44
CA GLY A 135 9.28 13.91 -4.39
C GLY A 135 8.92 14.63 -3.09
N LEU A 136 7.63 14.63 -2.72
CA LEU A 136 7.17 15.27 -1.48
C LEU A 136 7.73 14.59 -0.24
N GLY A 137 7.76 13.25 -0.23
CA GLY A 137 8.33 12.47 0.85
C GLY A 137 9.83 12.70 1.01
N ALA A 138 10.58 12.77 -0.09
CA ALA A 138 12.01 13.07 -0.05
C ALA A 138 12.29 14.47 0.51
N LEU A 139 11.50 15.47 0.12
CA LEU A 139 11.60 16.83 0.65
C LEU A 139 11.29 16.86 2.15
N ALA A 140 10.17 16.27 2.56
CA ALA A 140 9.78 16.18 3.97
C ALA A 140 10.84 15.43 4.79
N GLY A 141 11.35 14.32 4.28
CA GLY A 141 12.39 13.54 4.95
C GLY A 141 13.71 14.29 5.09
N HIS A 142 14.08 15.09 4.10
CA HIS A 142 15.25 15.97 4.19
C HIS A 142 15.08 17.02 5.30
N LEU A 143 13.91 17.67 5.37
CA LEU A 143 13.61 18.70 6.37
C LEU A 143 13.54 18.15 7.79
N ILE A 144 12.97 16.94 7.97
CA ILE A 144 12.78 16.33 9.29
C ILE A 144 14.09 15.75 9.84
N TRP A 145 14.89 15.07 8.99
CA TRP A 145 16.05 14.29 9.44
C TRP A 145 17.41 14.88 9.05
N ASN A 146 17.46 15.98 8.28
CA ASN A 146 18.68 16.70 7.87
C ASN A 146 19.84 15.80 7.43
N SER A 147 19.52 14.68 6.78
CA SER A 147 20.48 13.65 6.37
C SER A 147 20.13 13.12 4.98
N VAL A 148 21.12 12.58 4.27
CA VAL A 148 20.92 12.01 2.92
C VAL A 148 20.01 10.78 3.02
N GLU A 149 20.20 9.97 4.04
CA GLU A 149 19.39 8.80 4.34
C GLU A 149 17.96 9.19 4.72
N GLY A 150 17.75 10.37 5.31
CA GLY A 150 16.42 10.91 5.62
C GLY A 150 15.61 11.22 4.36
N ARG A 151 16.28 11.75 3.33
CA ARG A 151 15.68 12.01 2.02
C ARG A 151 15.23 10.71 1.32
N TRP A 152 16.08 9.69 1.32
CA TRP A 152 15.72 8.37 0.76
C TRP A 152 14.58 7.72 1.54
N ALA A 153 14.65 7.73 2.87
CA ALA A 153 13.61 7.15 3.70
C ALA A 153 12.26 7.84 3.48
N GLY A 154 12.25 9.17 3.50
CA GLY A 154 11.06 9.96 3.20
C GLY A 154 10.53 9.70 1.79
N GLY A 155 11.41 9.58 0.80
CA GLY A 155 11.05 9.23 -0.57
C GLY A 155 10.31 7.89 -0.66
N ILE A 156 10.84 6.82 -0.05
CA ILE A 156 10.24 5.48 -0.04
C ILE A 156 8.88 5.49 0.68
N ILE A 157 8.77 6.20 1.81
CA ILE A 157 7.51 6.30 2.56
C ILE A 157 6.46 7.07 1.74
N GLY A 158 6.87 8.20 1.17
CA GLY A 158 6.00 9.06 0.38
C GLY A 158 5.55 8.39 -0.90
N SER A 159 6.42 7.67 -1.60
CA SER A 159 6.08 6.91 -2.80
C SER A 159 5.14 5.74 -2.49
N ALA A 160 5.33 5.03 -1.37
CA ALA A 160 4.40 3.99 -0.92
C ALA A 160 3.00 4.56 -0.63
N ALA A 161 2.91 5.68 0.09
CA ALA A 161 1.65 6.35 0.35
C ALA A 161 1.00 6.88 -0.93
N GLY A 162 1.80 7.52 -1.79
CA GLY A 162 1.35 8.04 -3.07
C GLY A 162 0.87 6.96 -4.02
N LEU A 163 1.54 5.80 -4.06
CA LEU A 163 1.09 4.63 -4.82
C LEU A 163 -0.30 4.20 -4.35
N LEU A 164 -0.51 4.05 -3.04
CA LEU A 164 -1.81 3.65 -2.49
C LEU A 164 -2.92 4.65 -2.85
N VAL A 165 -2.67 5.94 -2.63
CA VAL A 165 -3.64 7.01 -2.95
C VAL A 165 -3.92 7.03 -4.45
N GLY A 166 -2.88 6.96 -5.29
CA GLY A 166 -2.99 6.93 -6.74
C GLY A 166 -3.81 5.73 -7.24
N SER A 167 -3.56 4.54 -6.70
CA SER A 167 -4.35 3.34 -7.02
C SER A 167 -5.83 3.50 -6.68
N VAL A 168 -6.15 4.08 -5.52
CA VAL A 168 -7.54 4.33 -5.09
C VAL A 168 -8.21 5.38 -5.99
N VAL A 169 -7.51 6.48 -6.28
CA VAL A 169 -8.00 7.55 -7.17
C VAL A 169 -8.22 7.00 -8.59
N GLY A 170 -7.30 6.21 -9.11
CA GLY A 170 -7.44 5.60 -10.43
C GLY A 170 -8.60 4.61 -10.50
N ALA A 171 -8.82 3.83 -9.45
CA ALA A 171 -9.98 2.95 -9.36
C ALA A 171 -11.30 3.74 -9.34
N ALA A 172 -11.34 4.87 -8.63
CA ALA A 172 -12.55 5.70 -8.47
C ALA A 172 -12.87 6.59 -9.69
N THR A 173 -11.87 7.01 -10.46
CA THR A 173 -12.05 7.93 -11.60
C THR A 173 -12.45 7.23 -12.91
N HIS A 174 -12.45 5.90 -12.94
CA HIS A 174 -12.78 5.11 -14.12
C HIS A 174 -14.18 4.49 -14.10
N ASP A 175 -15.09 5.02 -13.27
CA ASP A 175 -16.50 4.64 -13.36
C ASP A 175 -17.17 5.38 -14.54
N GLU A 176 -17.70 4.55 -15.45
CA GLU A 176 -18.84 4.79 -16.34
C GLU A 176 -18.65 5.80 -17.50
N GLY A 177 -18.50 5.28 -18.73
CA GLY A 177 -18.69 6.10 -19.94
C GLY A 177 -17.88 5.72 -21.17
N GLY A 178 -17.10 4.63 -21.16
CA GLY A 178 -16.48 4.12 -22.39
C GLY A 178 -17.59 3.87 -23.43
N PRO A 179 -17.48 4.43 -24.66
CA PRO A 179 -18.53 4.30 -25.66
C PRO A 179 -18.86 2.83 -25.83
N GLU A 180 -20.13 2.48 -25.65
CA GLU A 180 -20.62 1.14 -25.91
C GLU A 180 -20.19 0.79 -27.35
N PRO A 181 -19.47 -0.33 -27.56
CA PRO A 181 -19.07 -0.70 -28.91
C PRO A 181 -20.33 -0.73 -29.77
N PRO A 182 -20.31 -0.16 -30.99
CA PRO A 182 -21.50 -0.02 -31.82
C PRO A 182 -22.19 -1.39 -31.91
N GLY A 183 -23.42 -1.45 -31.37
CA GLY A 183 -24.17 -2.69 -31.29
C GLY A 183 -24.24 -3.32 -32.68
N ILE A 184 -23.79 -4.58 -32.78
CA ILE A 184 -23.90 -5.32 -34.04
C ILE A 184 -25.40 -5.37 -34.38
N PRO A 185 -25.82 -4.85 -35.55
CA PRO A 185 -27.23 -4.86 -35.92
C PRO A 185 -27.75 -6.31 -35.97
N PRO A 186 -29.02 -6.55 -35.61
CA PRO A 186 -29.58 -7.89 -35.62
C PRO A 186 -29.52 -8.49 -37.03
N PRO A 187 -29.30 -9.81 -37.18
CA PRO A 187 -29.35 -10.46 -38.48
C PRO A 187 -30.76 -10.32 -39.07
N THR A 188 -30.83 -9.82 -40.30
CA THR A 188 -32.05 -9.71 -41.13
C THR A 188 -32.41 -11.03 -41.78
#